data_AF-A0A847Q0D6-F1
#
_entry.id   AF-A0A847Q0D6-F1
#
_cell.length_a   1.000
_cell.length_b   1.000
_cell.length_c   1.000
_cell.angle_alpha   90.00
_cell.angle_beta   90.00
_cell.angle_gamma   90.00
#
_symmetry.space_group_name_H-M   'P 1'
#
loop_
_entity.id
_entity.type
_entity.pdbx_description
1 polymer ?
#
loop_
_entity_poly.entity_id
_entity_poly.type
_entity_poly.pdbx_seq_one_letter_code
_entity_poly.pdbx_strand_id
1 'polypeptide(L)'
;IWQYGNALGVPNLGGDTIFHPGFDENCLVNVVAVGLVRHDRIVRSRVPEVAKSRPYVLILAGKPTDATGFGGATFASADLEEEGRTGAVQVADPFLKRVLSEANAAVVEMLFERGVEFGFKDLGAGGIACVSSELAAHGGMGMDLWLDEVPVAVRGLPPEVIACSETQERFGLAVPEEVAPDVLRIYNADFDLPGLHPGAGAAVIGRFTAGGTYRVTCGGVEVASTPVEAVTRGISYDRPVEECPPPPPGPASMETHPSVDIPAMALSVHGASRRPVFSFYDSEVQGSTRLRPGEADASIVVPVPGCRVGLAAAGDGNPWISSLDPWLGGAHAVGEAVRNVGSVGATPIAATDCLNYGSPEVPAVMWQFRRGVEGIAHACRAFGFEGDALPIVSGNVSFYNMSPSGRAIPPSPVVAVFGRLDDFTRSTDCTLRAEGNPVVLFGERLDELGGSLFCRVCLGCDGGAPPGFRGALEKSMARCVLDWISRGIVRSCHDISEGGAALAALEMVMASLEAGPRGISLDIGTDPVALYSETPGYLLEVEAERLPAELPPFARVVGRVTGRPLLEGEGWSVDAGSLSPRWRDMLASVVWREEL
;
A
#
# COMPACT_ATOMS: atom_id res chain seq x y z
N ILE A 1 13.88 -0.67 1.05
CA ILE A 1 12.86 -0.88 -0.01
C ILE A 1 13.49 -0.75 -1.40
N TRP A 2 14.02 0.42 -1.79
CA TRP A 2 14.50 0.67 -3.15
C TRP A 2 15.59 -0.31 -3.62
N GLN A 3 16.55 -0.66 -2.75
CA GLN A 3 17.61 -1.63 -3.08
C GLN A 3 17.05 -2.98 -3.50
N TYR A 4 15.94 -3.41 -2.90
CA TYR A 4 15.31 -4.69 -3.19
C TYR A 4 14.45 -4.60 -4.47
N GLY A 5 13.57 -3.59 -4.55
CA GLY A 5 12.68 -3.39 -5.70
C GLY A 5 13.44 -3.16 -7.02
N ASN A 6 14.46 -2.31 -6.99
CA ASN A 6 15.27 -2.00 -8.17
C ASN A 6 16.05 -3.22 -8.65
N ALA A 7 16.68 -3.97 -7.74
CA ALA A 7 17.41 -5.20 -8.09
C ALA A 7 16.47 -6.31 -8.61
N LEU A 8 15.22 -6.36 -8.12
CA LEU A 8 14.19 -7.24 -8.67
C LEU A 8 13.66 -6.78 -10.04
N GLY A 9 13.89 -5.53 -10.43
CA GLY A 9 13.29 -4.95 -11.63
C GLY A 9 11.76 -4.83 -11.52
N VAL A 10 11.26 -4.47 -10.34
CA VAL A 10 9.84 -4.18 -10.10
C VAL A 10 9.70 -2.67 -9.90
N PRO A 11 8.92 -1.97 -10.74
CA PRO A 11 8.78 -0.54 -10.61
C PRO A 11 7.98 -0.18 -9.35
N ASN A 12 8.41 0.86 -8.64
CA ASN A 12 7.63 1.41 -7.54
C ASN A 12 6.55 2.35 -8.10
N LEU A 13 5.28 2.05 -7.79
CA LEU A 13 4.11 2.81 -8.23
C LEU A 13 3.69 3.91 -7.25
N GLY A 14 4.54 4.23 -6.27
CA GLY A 14 4.33 5.30 -5.31
C GLY A 14 4.03 4.76 -3.92
N GLY A 15 3.28 5.55 -3.16
CA GLY A 15 2.96 5.27 -1.77
C GLY A 15 2.90 6.56 -0.97
N ASP A 16 2.63 6.40 0.31
CA ASP A 16 2.45 7.51 1.23
C ASP A 16 3.58 7.58 2.25
N THR A 17 3.84 8.78 2.77
CA THR A 17 4.82 9.03 3.83
C THR A 17 4.28 10.11 4.73
N ILE A 18 3.93 9.73 5.96
CA ILE A 18 3.39 10.63 6.97
C ILE A 18 4.30 10.64 8.20
N PHE A 19 4.45 11.85 8.76
CA PHE A 19 5.16 12.07 10.00
C PHE A 19 4.16 12.32 11.12
N HIS A 20 4.32 11.65 12.24
CA HIS A 20 3.54 11.85 13.45
C HIS A 20 4.41 11.50 14.67
N PRO A 21 4.46 12.31 15.75
CA PRO A 21 5.32 12.03 16.92
C PRO A 21 5.03 10.68 17.59
N GLY A 22 3.80 10.20 17.47
CA GLY A 22 3.40 8.86 17.91
C GLY A 22 4.09 7.69 17.19
N PHE A 23 4.85 7.93 16.12
CA PHE A 23 5.67 6.92 15.44
C PHE A 23 7.16 7.01 15.79
N ASP A 24 7.58 7.95 16.64
CA ASP A 24 9.00 8.20 16.94
C ASP A 24 9.71 6.97 17.56
N GLU A 25 8.98 6.18 18.35
CA GLU A 25 9.49 4.95 19.00
C GLU A 25 9.13 3.68 18.22
N ASN A 26 8.13 3.74 17.33
CA ASN A 26 7.66 2.60 16.53
C ASN A 26 7.11 3.10 15.19
N CYS A 27 7.95 2.98 14.15
CA CYS A 27 7.60 3.42 12.79
C CYS A 27 6.87 2.34 11.99
N LEU A 28 6.03 2.76 11.05
CA LEU A 28 5.29 1.86 10.18
C LEU A 28 5.97 1.74 8.81
N VAL A 29 6.11 0.50 8.34
CA VAL A 29 6.57 0.20 6.99
C VAL A 29 5.62 -0.84 6.38
N ASN A 30 4.64 -0.36 5.61
CA ASN A 30 3.76 -1.23 4.83
C ASN A 30 4.20 -1.24 3.36
N VAL A 31 4.12 -2.41 2.72
CA VAL A 31 4.45 -2.57 1.30
C VAL A 31 3.31 -3.31 0.61
N VAL A 32 2.76 -2.70 -0.42
CA VAL A 32 1.76 -3.32 -1.30
C VAL A 32 2.45 -3.72 -2.60
N ALA A 33 2.29 -4.98 -2.99
CA ALA A 33 2.80 -5.50 -4.26
C ALA A 33 1.64 -5.88 -5.17
N VAL A 34 1.71 -5.47 -6.43
CA VAL A 34 0.69 -5.76 -7.44
C VAL A 34 1.33 -6.56 -8.57
N GLY A 35 0.68 -7.65 -8.95
CA GLY A 35 1.09 -8.49 -10.07
C GLY A 35 -0.09 -8.83 -10.97
N LEU A 36 0.17 -9.05 -12.25
CA LEU A 36 -0.83 -9.52 -13.20
C LEU A 36 -0.63 -11.00 -13.48
N VAL A 37 -1.74 -11.72 -13.48
CA VAL A 37 -1.78 -13.13 -13.85
C VAL A 37 -2.96 -13.35 -14.79
N ARG A 38 -2.81 -14.27 -15.75
CA ARG A 38 -3.93 -14.70 -16.56
C ARG A 38 -4.93 -15.48 -15.70
N HIS A 39 -6.22 -15.27 -15.92
CA HIS A 39 -7.29 -15.93 -15.16
C HIS A 39 -7.21 -17.46 -15.20
N ASP A 40 -6.79 -18.04 -16.33
CA ASP A 40 -6.62 -19.49 -16.53
C ASP A 40 -5.30 -20.04 -15.97
N ARG A 41 -4.45 -19.17 -15.39
CA ARG A 41 -3.12 -19.50 -14.85
C ARG A 41 -3.01 -19.20 -13.34
N ILE A 42 -4.14 -19.08 -12.63
CA ILE A 42 -4.15 -18.85 -11.18
C ILE A 42 -3.81 -20.16 -10.44
N VAL A 43 -2.63 -20.19 -9.82
CA VAL A 43 -2.18 -21.30 -8.96
C VAL A 43 -2.69 -21.09 -7.53
N ARG A 44 -3.06 -22.17 -6.84
CA ARG A 44 -3.61 -22.12 -5.49
C ARG A 44 -2.57 -22.56 -4.45
N SER A 45 -2.66 -21.96 -3.26
CA SER A 45 -1.84 -22.31 -2.09
C SER A 45 -2.38 -23.55 -1.37
N ARG A 46 -2.45 -24.68 -2.09
CA ARG A 46 -2.82 -26.01 -1.56
C ARG A 46 -2.27 -27.12 -2.44
N VAL A 47 -2.06 -28.31 -1.87
CA VAL A 47 -1.87 -29.51 -2.70
C VAL A 47 -3.17 -29.80 -3.48
N PRO A 48 -3.10 -30.13 -4.79
CA PRO A 48 -4.28 -30.40 -5.60
C PRO A 48 -5.02 -31.67 -5.19
N GLU A 49 -6.32 -31.76 -5.51
CA GLU A 49 -7.18 -32.89 -5.13
C GLU A 49 -6.70 -34.23 -5.73
N VAL A 50 -6.11 -34.21 -6.93
CA VAL A 50 -5.56 -35.40 -7.58
C VAL A 50 -4.48 -36.09 -6.75
N ALA A 51 -3.83 -35.37 -5.83
CA ALA A 51 -2.82 -35.91 -4.91
C ALA A 51 -3.37 -36.96 -3.93
N LYS A 52 -4.69 -37.05 -3.73
CA LYS A 52 -5.30 -38.14 -2.95
C LYS A 52 -5.18 -39.50 -3.64
N SER A 53 -4.98 -39.50 -4.96
CA SER A 53 -4.90 -40.71 -5.80
C SER A 53 -3.56 -40.89 -6.52
N ARG A 54 -2.69 -39.88 -6.46
CA ARG A 54 -1.39 -39.81 -7.12
C ARG A 54 -0.34 -39.32 -6.11
N PRO A 55 0.86 -39.92 -6.05
CA PRO A 55 1.91 -39.43 -5.14
C PRO A 55 2.33 -37.99 -5.44
N TYR A 56 2.31 -37.13 -4.43
CA TYR A 56 2.81 -35.76 -4.49
C TYR A 56 3.90 -35.54 -3.44
N VAL A 57 4.89 -34.73 -3.80
CA VAL A 57 6.01 -34.34 -2.95
C VAL A 57 6.07 -32.84 -2.77
N LEU A 58 6.69 -32.42 -1.67
CA LEU A 58 7.01 -31.02 -1.40
C LEU A 58 8.44 -30.74 -1.84
N ILE A 59 8.60 -29.80 -2.76
CA ILE A 59 9.89 -29.24 -3.14
C ILE A 59 10.06 -27.90 -2.43
N LEU A 60 11.18 -27.72 -1.74
CA LEU A 60 11.66 -26.42 -1.28
C LEU A 60 12.67 -25.91 -2.30
N ALA A 61 12.52 -24.67 -2.77
CA ALA A 61 13.44 -24.02 -3.69
C ALA A 61 13.87 -22.65 -3.13
N GLY A 62 15.17 -22.37 -3.14
CA GLY A 62 15.72 -21.05 -2.75
C GLY A 62 17.00 -21.14 -1.93
N LYS A 63 17.19 -20.18 -1.02
CA LYS A 63 18.35 -20.14 -0.10
C LYS A 63 18.42 -21.35 0.82
N PRO A 64 19.63 -21.76 1.24
CA PRO A 64 19.77 -22.74 2.31
C PRO A 64 19.24 -22.19 3.62
N THR A 65 18.50 -23.01 4.35
CA THR A 65 17.93 -22.67 5.64
C THR A 65 19.03 -22.36 6.66
N ASP A 66 18.89 -21.24 7.35
CA ASP A 66 19.78 -20.78 8.41
C ASP A 66 18.97 -20.40 9.67
N ALA A 67 19.63 -19.83 10.67
CA ALA A 67 18.98 -19.39 11.91
C ALA A 67 18.39 -17.97 11.83
N THR A 68 18.39 -17.33 10.65
CA THR A 68 17.87 -15.96 10.51
C THR A 68 16.35 -15.94 10.65
N GLY A 69 15.85 -14.94 11.36
CA GLY A 69 14.43 -14.74 11.60
C GLY A 69 13.77 -15.84 12.44
N PHE A 70 14.53 -16.74 13.08
CA PHE A 70 13.94 -17.73 13.99
C PHE A 70 13.27 -17.02 15.18
N GLY A 71 11.95 -17.19 15.31
CA GLY A 71 11.13 -16.47 16.28
C GLY A 71 10.69 -15.06 15.85
N GLY A 72 11.00 -14.62 14.62
CA GLY A 72 10.71 -13.29 14.09
C GLY A 72 9.24 -12.89 14.23
N ALA A 73 8.31 -13.78 13.86
CA ALA A 73 6.87 -13.54 14.03
C ALA A 73 6.44 -13.40 15.51
N THR A 74 7.06 -14.14 16.43
CA THR A 74 6.82 -14.01 17.87
C THR A 74 7.35 -12.67 18.39
N PHE A 75 8.52 -12.23 17.91
CA PHE A 75 9.08 -10.91 18.24
C PHE A 75 8.22 -9.77 17.71
N ALA A 76 7.68 -9.88 16.49
CA ALA A 76 6.76 -8.89 15.91
C ALA A 76 5.40 -8.83 16.63
N SER A 77 5.10 -9.84 17.46
CA SER A 77 3.85 -9.96 18.22
C SER A 77 4.05 -9.75 19.74
N ALA A 78 5.25 -9.34 20.16
CA ALA A 78 5.60 -9.02 21.55
C ALA A 78 5.92 -7.53 21.68
N ASP A 79 5.72 -6.97 22.87
CA ASP A 79 6.14 -5.60 23.16
C ASP A 79 7.67 -5.46 22.94
N LEU A 80 8.10 -4.33 22.40
CA LEU A 80 9.50 -4.07 22.02
C LEU A 80 10.42 -4.01 23.26
N GLU A 81 10.90 -5.16 23.74
CA GLU A 81 11.95 -5.26 24.76
C GLU A 81 13.36 -5.30 24.10
N GLU A 82 14.37 -4.69 24.76
CA GLU A 82 15.73 -4.49 24.20
C GLU A 82 16.58 -5.78 24.05
N GLU A 83 16.22 -6.89 24.71
CA GLU A 83 17.05 -8.10 24.78
C GLU A 83 16.71 -9.11 23.65
N GLY A 84 17.67 -9.40 22.77
CA GLY A 84 17.57 -10.51 21.79
C GLY A 84 17.68 -10.15 20.30
N ARG A 85 18.10 -8.93 19.96
CA ARG A 85 18.11 -8.36 18.58
C ARG A 85 18.94 -9.12 17.52
N THR A 86 19.72 -10.15 17.86
CA THR A 86 20.61 -10.83 16.90
C THR A 86 19.92 -11.85 16.01
N GLY A 87 18.81 -12.46 16.44
CA GLY A 87 18.07 -13.47 15.66
C GLY A 87 17.08 -12.88 14.63
N ALA A 88 16.67 -11.62 14.82
CA ALA A 88 15.65 -10.95 14.00
C ALA A 88 16.20 -10.25 12.74
N VAL A 89 17.52 -10.24 12.54
CA VAL A 89 18.13 -9.60 11.36
C VAL A 89 17.84 -10.43 10.11
N GLN A 90 16.94 -9.94 9.27
CA GLN A 90 16.66 -10.53 7.96
C GLN A 90 17.80 -10.21 6.99
N VAL A 91 18.33 -11.23 6.31
CA VAL A 91 19.38 -11.08 5.30
C VAL A 91 18.78 -11.27 3.92
N ALA A 92 18.45 -10.16 3.28
CA ALA A 92 17.91 -10.10 1.93
C ALA A 92 18.96 -10.44 0.86
N ASP A 93 18.56 -11.14 -0.20
CA ASP A 93 19.34 -11.28 -1.44
C ASP A 93 18.44 -11.07 -2.66
N PRO A 94 18.28 -9.81 -3.11
CA PRO A 94 17.39 -9.50 -4.21
C PRO A 94 17.88 -10.06 -5.56
N PHE A 95 19.19 -10.30 -5.73
CA PHE A 95 19.73 -10.89 -6.95
C PHE A 95 19.33 -12.35 -7.08
N LEU A 96 19.50 -13.13 -6.00
CA LEU A 96 19.02 -14.50 -5.95
C LEU A 96 17.49 -14.55 -6.10
N LYS A 97 16.75 -13.63 -5.45
CA LYS A 97 15.28 -13.55 -5.60
C LYS A 97 14.87 -13.28 -7.06
N ARG A 98 15.62 -12.46 -7.81
CA ARG A 98 15.34 -12.22 -9.24
C ARG A 98 15.49 -13.50 -10.04
N VAL A 99 16.63 -14.20 -9.91
CA VAL A 99 16.85 -15.47 -10.63
C VAL A 99 15.81 -16.52 -10.22
N LEU A 100 15.51 -16.62 -8.93
CA LEU A 100 14.51 -17.54 -8.41
C LEU A 100 13.12 -17.23 -8.97
N SER A 101 12.78 -15.96 -9.21
CA SER A 101 11.51 -15.56 -9.83
C SER A 101 11.41 -16.01 -11.28
N GLU A 102 12.50 -15.91 -12.05
CA GLU A 102 12.57 -16.44 -13.42
C GLU A 102 12.51 -17.98 -13.44
N ALA A 103 13.21 -18.64 -12.52
CA ALA A 103 13.16 -20.09 -12.37
C ALA A 103 11.75 -20.59 -12.00
N ASN A 104 11.07 -19.87 -11.09
CA ASN A 104 9.67 -20.13 -10.75
C ASN A 104 8.77 -19.99 -11.98
N ALA A 105 8.94 -18.93 -12.78
CA ALA A 105 8.16 -18.73 -14.00
C ALA A 105 8.37 -19.88 -15.00
N ALA A 106 9.62 -20.34 -15.19
CA ALA A 106 9.93 -21.46 -16.07
C ALA A 106 9.32 -22.79 -15.58
N VAL A 107 9.36 -23.06 -14.27
CA VAL A 107 8.72 -24.24 -13.67
C VAL A 107 7.21 -24.17 -13.86
N VAL A 108 6.60 -23.04 -13.53
CA VAL A 108 5.16 -22.83 -13.63
C VAL A 108 4.68 -23.00 -15.08
N GLU A 109 5.39 -22.44 -16.06
CA GLU A 109 5.03 -22.59 -17.47
C GLU A 109 5.13 -24.06 -17.91
N MET A 110 6.22 -24.75 -17.57
CA MET A 110 6.41 -26.17 -17.88
C MET A 110 5.29 -27.05 -17.29
N LEU A 111 4.85 -26.77 -16.06
CA LEU A 111 3.75 -27.51 -15.43
C LEU A 111 2.41 -27.25 -16.15
N PHE A 112 2.14 -26.01 -16.54
CA PHE A 112 0.94 -25.67 -17.30
C PHE A 112 0.93 -26.29 -18.71
N GLU A 113 2.05 -26.25 -19.44
CA GLU A 113 2.18 -26.86 -20.77
C GLU A 113 1.92 -28.37 -20.74
N ARG A 114 2.30 -29.03 -19.63
CA ARG A 114 2.08 -30.46 -19.41
C ARG A 114 0.72 -30.79 -18.81
N GLY A 115 -0.12 -29.80 -18.51
CA GLY A 115 -1.41 -29.99 -17.86
C GLY A 115 -1.28 -30.61 -16.46
N VAL A 116 -0.19 -30.33 -15.75
CA VAL A 116 0.04 -30.83 -14.39
C VAL A 116 -0.63 -29.89 -13.40
N GLU A 117 -1.45 -30.42 -12.51
CA GLU A 117 -1.96 -29.68 -11.36
C GLU A 117 -0.90 -29.66 -10.25
N PHE A 118 -0.66 -28.48 -9.66
CA PHE A 118 0.33 -28.28 -8.60
C PHE A 118 -0.12 -27.20 -7.61
N GLY A 119 0.51 -27.21 -6.43
CA GLY A 119 0.38 -26.17 -5.42
C GLY A 119 1.64 -25.32 -5.35
N PHE A 120 1.49 -24.02 -5.06
CA PHE A 120 2.62 -23.11 -4.94
C PHE A 120 2.42 -22.09 -3.82
N LYS A 121 3.46 -21.84 -3.04
CA LYS A 121 3.42 -20.94 -1.88
C LYS A 121 4.81 -20.35 -1.58
N ASP A 122 4.84 -19.10 -1.16
CA ASP A 122 6.02 -18.42 -0.62
C ASP A 122 6.29 -18.84 0.84
N LEU A 123 7.54 -18.72 1.29
CA LEU A 123 7.91 -18.90 2.69
C LEU A 123 8.03 -17.54 3.39
N GLY A 124 7.34 -17.40 4.52
CA GLY A 124 7.40 -16.24 5.41
C GLY A 124 7.43 -16.68 6.88
N ALA A 125 6.57 -16.07 7.70
CA ALA A 125 6.44 -16.40 9.12
C ALA A 125 6.20 -17.90 9.36
N GLY A 126 6.95 -18.48 10.32
CA GLY A 126 6.89 -19.90 10.63
C GLY A 126 7.57 -20.83 9.59
N GLY A 127 8.21 -20.28 8.57
CA GLY A 127 9.14 -20.99 7.70
C GLY A 127 8.55 -22.21 6.97
N ILE A 128 9.32 -23.29 6.95
CA ILE A 128 8.94 -24.56 6.28
C ILE A 128 7.72 -25.17 6.94
N ALA A 129 7.62 -25.10 8.28
CA ALA A 129 6.52 -25.67 9.03
C ALA A 129 5.17 -25.05 8.63
N CYS A 130 5.13 -23.72 8.48
CA CYS A 130 3.96 -23.01 7.99
C CYS A 130 3.58 -23.45 6.57
N VAL A 131 4.52 -23.35 5.63
CA VAL A 131 4.24 -23.66 4.21
C VAL A 131 3.78 -25.10 3.98
N SER A 132 4.47 -26.05 4.60
CA SER A 132 4.18 -27.48 4.41
C SER A 132 2.87 -27.89 5.07
N SER A 133 2.57 -27.39 6.28
CA SER A 133 1.31 -27.67 6.97
C SER A 133 0.10 -27.01 6.29
N GLU A 134 0.20 -25.75 5.85
CA GLU A 134 -0.89 -25.07 5.16
C GLU A 134 -1.19 -25.67 3.78
N LEU A 135 -0.16 -26.00 3.00
CA LEU A 135 -0.35 -26.68 1.70
C LEU A 135 -1.09 -28.00 1.88
N ALA A 136 -0.74 -28.77 2.92
CA ALA A 136 -1.37 -30.05 3.22
C ALA A 136 -2.80 -29.87 3.76
N ALA A 137 -3.01 -29.00 4.75
CA ALA A 137 -4.31 -28.75 5.37
C ALA A 137 -5.33 -28.23 4.34
N HIS A 138 -4.98 -27.24 3.52
CA HIS A 138 -5.87 -26.70 2.50
C HIS A 138 -6.18 -27.68 1.36
N GLY A 139 -5.38 -28.74 1.19
CA GLY A 139 -5.67 -29.86 0.30
C GLY A 139 -6.38 -31.04 0.98
N GLY A 140 -6.64 -30.96 2.29
CA GLY A 140 -7.24 -32.05 3.07
C GLY A 140 -6.34 -33.28 3.17
N MET A 141 -5.02 -33.08 3.23
CA MET A 141 -4.01 -34.14 3.30
C MET A 141 -3.10 -33.97 4.52
N GLY A 142 -2.38 -35.04 4.87
CA GLY A 142 -1.26 -35.00 5.80
C GLY A 142 0.06 -34.75 5.08
N MET A 143 1.16 -34.73 5.84
CA MET A 143 2.52 -34.54 5.35
C MET A 143 3.50 -35.35 6.19
N ASP A 144 4.41 -36.07 5.53
CA ASP A 144 5.66 -36.53 6.12
C ASP A 144 6.77 -35.57 5.66
N LEU A 145 7.30 -34.76 6.58
CA LEU A 145 8.35 -33.77 6.35
C LEU A 145 9.71 -34.30 6.84
N TRP A 146 10.73 -34.22 5.98
CA TRP A 146 12.07 -34.74 6.22
C TRP A 146 13.08 -33.59 6.35
N LEU A 147 13.46 -33.25 7.58
CA LEU A 147 14.37 -32.13 7.84
C LEU A 147 15.81 -32.42 7.40
N ASP A 148 16.20 -33.70 7.31
CA ASP A 148 17.54 -34.10 6.84
C ASP A 148 17.75 -33.79 5.34
N GLU A 149 16.66 -33.66 4.56
CA GLU A 149 16.70 -33.34 3.13
C GLU A 149 16.64 -31.82 2.87
N VAL A 150 16.44 -31.00 3.91
CA VAL A 150 16.39 -29.55 3.78
C VAL A 150 17.80 -29.01 3.54
N PRO A 151 18.04 -28.23 2.47
CA PRO A 151 19.31 -27.52 2.30
C PRO A 151 19.53 -26.57 3.48
N VAL A 152 20.67 -26.71 4.18
CA VAL A 152 21.03 -25.90 5.35
C VAL A 152 22.36 -25.19 5.15
N ALA A 153 22.48 -23.97 5.67
CA ALA A 153 23.69 -23.17 5.56
C ALA A 153 24.81 -23.69 6.48
N VAL A 154 24.41 -24.23 7.64
CA VAL A 154 25.31 -24.79 8.65
C VAL A 154 24.79 -26.16 9.05
N ARG A 155 25.70 -27.13 9.20
CA ARG A 155 25.35 -28.48 9.67
C ARG A 155 25.02 -28.47 11.15
N GLY A 156 24.10 -29.33 11.57
CA GLY A 156 23.76 -29.51 12.99
C GLY A 156 22.86 -28.42 13.56
N LEU A 157 22.10 -27.73 12.71
CA LEU A 157 21.01 -26.86 13.17
C LEU A 157 19.98 -27.70 13.94
N PRO A 158 19.42 -27.17 15.05
CA PRO A 158 18.33 -27.84 15.76
C PRO A 158 17.11 -28.06 14.84
N PRO A 159 16.36 -29.16 14.99
CA PRO A 159 15.19 -29.46 14.17
C PRO A 159 14.16 -28.33 14.12
N GLU A 160 13.91 -27.68 15.25
CA GLU A 160 13.00 -26.54 15.37
C GLU A 160 13.47 -25.33 14.56
N VAL A 161 14.79 -25.09 14.49
CA VAL A 161 15.37 -24.00 13.69
C VAL A 161 15.21 -24.31 12.20
N ILE A 162 15.50 -25.55 11.77
CA ILE A 162 15.32 -25.95 10.37
C ILE A 162 13.84 -25.82 9.95
N ALA A 163 12.92 -26.25 10.81
CA ALA A 163 11.50 -26.24 10.49
C ALA A 163 10.90 -24.82 10.48
N CYS A 164 11.27 -23.97 11.43
CA CYS A 164 10.56 -22.72 11.70
C CYS A 164 11.34 -21.45 11.37
N SER A 165 12.60 -21.51 10.91
CA SER A 165 13.33 -20.29 10.57
C SER A 165 12.74 -19.58 9.35
N GLU A 166 12.83 -18.26 9.38
CA GLU A 166 12.24 -17.35 8.40
C GLU A 166 13.29 -16.87 7.39
N THR A 167 14.23 -17.75 7.02
CA THR A 167 15.20 -17.49 5.96
C THR A 167 14.48 -17.02 4.70
N GLN A 168 14.95 -15.91 4.14
CA GLN A 168 14.32 -15.23 3.02
C GLN A 168 14.58 -15.97 1.69
N GLU A 169 13.92 -15.51 0.61
CA GLU A 169 14.12 -16.03 -0.76
C GLU A 169 13.86 -17.55 -0.92
N ARG A 170 12.74 -18.06 -0.41
CA ARG A 170 12.34 -19.46 -0.56
C ARG A 170 10.88 -19.62 -1.01
N PHE A 171 10.60 -20.71 -1.73
CA PHE A 171 9.25 -21.12 -2.13
C PHE A 171 9.04 -22.63 -1.94
N GLY A 172 7.80 -23.02 -1.69
CA GLY A 172 7.34 -24.41 -1.59
C GLY A 172 6.44 -24.78 -2.77
N LEU A 173 6.73 -25.91 -3.41
CA LEU A 173 5.94 -26.47 -4.52
C LEU A 173 5.41 -27.85 -4.16
N ALA A 174 4.11 -28.06 -4.37
CA ALA A 174 3.48 -29.38 -4.30
C ALA A 174 3.31 -29.93 -5.71
N VAL A 175 4.12 -30.92 -6.09
CA VAL A 175 4.14 -31.48 -7.46
C VAL A 175 4.04 -33.00 -7.43
N PRO A 176 3.58 -33.65 -8.52
CA PRO A 176 3.65 -35.10 -8.64
C PRO A 176 5.09 -35.61 -8.48
N GLU A 177 5.25 -36.74 -7.77
CA GLU A 177 6.55 -37.35 -7.49
C GLU A 177 7.36 -37.62 -8.77
N GLU A 178 6.69 -38.06 -9.85
CA GLU A 178 7.33 -38.34 -11.14
C GLU A 178 7.73 -37.08 -11.93
N VAL A 179 7.21 -35.90 -11.58
CA VAL A 179 7.56 -34.61 -12.21
C VAL A 179 8.66 -33.90 -11.43
N ALA A 180 8.87 -34.26 -10.16
CA ALA A 180 9.87 -33.63 -9.30
C ALA A 180 11.28 -33.57 -9.91
N PRO A 181 11.82 -34.62 -10.58
CA PRO A 181 13.15 -34.55 -11.19
C PRO A 181 13.30 -33.42 -12.22
N ASP A 182 12.26 -33.14 -13.01
CA ASP A 182 12.29 -32.06 -13.99
C ASP A 182 12.26 -30.68 -13.33
N VAL A 183 11.49 -30.53 -12.25
CA VAL A 183 11.45 -29.29 -11.46
C VAL A 183 12.81 -29.03 -10.82
N LEU A 184 13.41 -30.04 -10.19
CA LEU A 184 14.75 -29.94 -9.59
C LEU A 184 15.81 -29.59 -10.63
N ARG A 185 15.74 -30.16 -11.84
CA ARG A 185 16.66 -29.84 -12.94
C ARG A 185 16.58 -28.38 -13.35
N ILE A 186 15.38 -27.80 -13.44
CA ILE A 186 15.21 -26.38 -13.80
C ILE A 186 15.93 -25.51 -12.76
N TYR A 187 15.66 -25.67 -11.47
CA TYR A 187 16.30 -24.86 -10.44
C TYR A 187 17.82 -25.12 -10.34
N ASN A 188 18.24 -26.37 -10.26
CA ASN A 188 19.61 -26.72 -9.90
C ASN A 188 20.60 -26.75 -11.07
N ALA A 189 20.12 -26.96 -12.30
CA ALA A 189 20.98 -27.09 -13.48
C ALA A 189 20.72 -25.99 -14.51
N ASP A 190 19.47 -25.72 -14.88
CA ASP A 190 19.17 -24.73 -15.92
C ASP A 190 19.42 -23.30 -15.42
N PHE A 191 19.01 -23.01 -14.18
CA PHE A 191 19.22 -21.72 -13.50
C PHE A 191 20.42 -21.70 -12.54
N ASP A 192 21.09 -22.85 -12.35
CA ASP A 192 22.30 -23.01 -11.53
C ASP A 192 22.25 -22.30 -10.17
N LEU A 193 21.14 -22.46 -9.42
CA LEU A 193 21.03 -21.87 -8.08
C LEU A 193 22.23 -22.22 -7.16
N PRO A 194 22.78 -23.46 -7.17
CA PRO A 194 23.96 -23.78 -6.36
C PRO A 194 25.22 -22.99 -6.76
N GLY A 195 25.38 -22.64 -8.04
CA GLY A 195 26.47 -21.80 -8.54
C GLY A 195 26.30 -20.32 -8.18
N LEU A 196 25.07 -19.85 -8.00
CA LEU A 196 24.76 -18.45 -7.67
C LEU A 196 24.95 -18.12 -6.19
N HIS A 197 24.53 -19.04 -5.31
CA HIS A 197 24.69 -18.86 -3.88
C HIS A 197 25.05 -20.22 -3.24
N PRO A 198 26.13 -20.30 -2.44
CA PRO A 198 26.51 -21.54 -1.77
C PRO A 198 25.35 -22.14 -0.97
N GLY A 199 25.01 -23.39 -1.27
CA GLY A 199 23.91 -24.11 -0.61
C GLY A 199 22.50 -23.76 -1.08
N ALA A 200 22.33 -22.79 -1.99
CA ALA A 200 21.02 -22.55 -2.60
C ALA A 200 20.69 -23.67 -3.60
N GLY A 201 19.40 -23.94 -3.76
CA GLY A 201 18.94 -25.00 -4.65
C GLY A 201 17.49 -25.37 -4.39
N ALA A 202 17.06 -26.43 -5.08
CA ALA A 202 15.80 -27.09 -4.85
C ALA A 202 16.02 -28.53 -4.36
N ALA A 203 15.21 -28.97 -3.40
CA ALA A 203 15.23 -30.32 -2.86
C ALA A 203 13.82 -30.81 -2.55
N VAL A 204 13.59 -32.12 -2.70
CA VAL A 204 12.37 -32.76 -2.19
C VAL A 204 12.53 -32.95 -0.69
N ILE A 205 11.70 -32.29 0.10
CA ILE A 205 11.82 -32.26 1.56
C ILE A 205 10.67 -32.97 2.27
N GLY A 206 9.72 -33.54 1.54
CA GLY A 206 8.59 -34.24 2.14
C GLY A 206 7.62 -34.81 1.13
N ARG A 207 6.62 -35.53 1.65
CA ARG A 207 5.59 -36.22 0.88
C ARG A 207 4.21 -36.01 1.50
N PHE A 208 3.22 -35.71 0.66
CA PHE A 208 1.82 -35.59 1.09
C PHE A 208 1.20 -36.97 1.33
N THR A 209 0.38 -37.10 2.38
CA THR A 209 -0.16 -38.40 2.83
C THR A 209 -1.69 -38.38 2.97
N ALA A 210 -2.32 -39.54 2.77
CA ALA A 210 -3.75 -39.74 3.04
C ALA A 210 -3.92 -40.07 4.54
N GLY A 211 -4.28 -39.09 5.36
CA GLY A 211 -4.44 -39.30 6.81
C GLY A 211 -4.44 -38.05 7.68
N GLY A 212 -4.18 -36.87 7.11
CA GLY A 212 -4.27 -35.60 7.83
C GLY A 212 -3.24 -35.42 8.97
N THR A 213 -2.34 -36.37 9.17
CA THR A 213 -1.23 -36.25 10.14
C THR A 213 -0.10 -35.44 9.52
N TYR A 214 0.41 -34.47 10.28
CA TYR A 214 1.61 -33.72 10.00
C TYR A 214 2.75 -34.30 10.85
N ARG A 215 3.62 -35.09 10.22
CA ARG A 215 4.77 -35.76 10.84
C ARG A 215 6.07 -35.10 10.37
N VAL A 216 6.96 -34.80 11.30
CA VAL A 216 8.28 -34.23 11.02
C VAL A 216 9.36 -35.17 11.54
N THR A 217 10.35 -35.48 10.72
CA THR A 217 11.49 -36.34 11.09
C THR A 217 12.83 -35.64 10.89
N CYS A 218 13.77 -35.90 11.79
CA CYS A 218 15.18 -35.47 11.69
C CYS A 218 16.09 -36.52 12.33
N GLY A 219 17.21 -36.85 11.69
CA GLY A 219 18.14 -37.89 12.13
C GLY A 219 17.50 -39.28 12.22
N GLY A 220 16.48 -39.56 11.41
CA GLY A 220 15.71 -40.80 11.46
C GLY A 220 14.76 -40.94 12.66
N VAL A 221 14.55 -39.88 13.44
CA VAL A 221 13.64 -39.84 14.60
C VAL A 221 12.46 -38.91 14.31
N GLU A 222 11.27 -39.27 14.78
CA GLU A 222 10.09 -38.40 14.76
C GLU A 222 10.25 -37.29 15.81
N VAL A 223 10.34 -36.04 15.35
CA VAL A 223 10.50 -34.85 16.23
C VAL A 223 9.18 -34.12 16.49
N ALA A 224 8.18 -34.29 15.61
CA ALA A 224 6.82 -33.79 15.81
C ALA A 224 5.80 -34.66 15.07
N SER A 225 4.61 -34.82 15.66
CA SER A 225 3.50 -35.57 15.08
C SER A 225 2.17 -35.08 15.65
N THR A 226 1.33 -34.50 14.78
CA THR A 226 0.06 -33.89 15.18
C THR A 226 -0.93 -33.89 14.02
N PRO A 227 -2.24 -33.85 14.23
CA PRO A 227 -3.18 -33.53 13.15
C PRO A 227 -2.81 -32.19 12.49
N VAL A 228 -2.77 -32.13 11.16
CA VAL A 228 -2.36 -30.93 10.40
C VAL A 228 -3.24 -29.72 10.73
N GLU A 229 -4.53 -29.94 10.94
CA GLU A 229 -5.49 -28.89 11.33
C GLU A 229 -5.18 -28.31 12.71
N ALA A 230 -4.51 -29.05 13.60
CA ALA A 230 -4.12 -28.52 14.90
C ALA A 230 -2.97 -27.50 14.78
N VAL A 231 -2.18 -27.56 13.70
CA VAL A 231 -1.13 -26.59 13.39
C VAL A 231 -1.72 -25.33 12.76
N THR A 232 -2.66 -25.50 11.83
CA THR A 232 -3.17 -24.39 11.00
C THR A 232 -4.39 -23.68 11.57
N ARG A 233 -5.10 -24.28 12.54
CA ARG A 233 -6.29 -23.65 13.14
C ARG A 233 -5.89 -22.54 14.11
N GLY A 234 -6.32 -21.31 13.80
CA GLY A 234 -6.17 -20.17 14.70
C GLY A 234 -7.05 -20.23 15.95
N ILE A 235 -6.65 -19.48 16.98
CA ILE A 235 -7.46 -19.23 18.19
C ILE A 235 -8.24 -17.94 17.96
N SER A 236 -9.55 -17.98 18.20
CA SER A 236 -10.41 -16.80 18.18
C SER A 236 -10.60 -16.26 19.59
N TYR A 237 -10.54 -14.94 19.73
CA TYR A 237 -10.74 -14.25 21.00
C TYR A 237 -11.88 -13.23 20.89
N ASP A 238 -12.66 -13.12 21.96
CA ASP A 238 -13.59 -12.01 22.18
C ASP A 238 -12.96 -11.08 23.23
N ARG A 239 -12.62 -9.85 22.82
CA ARG A 239 -11.88 -8.89 23.66
C ARG A 239 -12.78 -7.73 24.10
N PRO A 240 -12.62 -7.23 25.34
CA PRO A 240 -13.33 -6.04 25.78
C PRO A 240 -12.95 -4.82 24.92
N VAL A 241 -13.90 -3.91 24.76
CA VAL A 241 -13.72 -2.63 24.05
C VAL A 241 -14.16 -1.50 24.95
N GLU A 242 -13.40 -0.40 24.98
CA GLU A 242 -13.72 0.81 25.74
C GLU A 242 -13.56 2.03 24.84
N GLU A 243 -14.57 2.91 24.82
CA GLU A 243 -14.54 4.11 24.00
C GLU A 243 -13.50 5.12 24.51
N CYS A 244 -12.73 5.71 23.60
CA CYS A 244 -11.78 6.76 23.93
C CYS A 244 -12.52 8.07 24.30
N PRO A 245 -11.92 8.92 25.15
CA PRO A 245 -12.45 10.26 25.39
C PRO A 245 -12.50 11.06 24.08
N PRO A 246 -13.40 12.06 24.00
CA PRO A 246 -13.48 12.92 22.82
C PRO A 246 -12.16 13.67 22.60
N PRO A 247 -11.86 14.03 21.34
CA PRO A 247 -10.63 14.74 21.01
C PRO A 247 -10.56 16.12 21.69
N PRO A 248 -9.35 16.69 21.83
CA PRO A 248 -9.20 18.05 22.32
C PRO A 248 -9.95 19.05 21.43
N PRO A 249 -10.40 20.20 21.99
CA PRO A 249 -11.05 21.23 21.21
C PRO A 249 -10.11 21.79 20.15
N GLY A 250 -10.70 22.33 19.08
CA GLY A 250 -9.95 23.01 18.03
C GLY A 250 -9.29 24.31 18.51
N PRO A 251 -8.58 24.99 17.60
CA PRO A 251 -7.90 26.24 17.91
C PRO A 251 -8.89 27.33 18.36
N ALA A 252 -8.45 28.19 19.28
CA ALA A 252 -9.27 29.28 19.82
C ALA A 252 -9.46 30.45 18.83
N SER A 253 -8.61 30.56 17.82
CA SER A 253 -8.64 31.57 16.77
C SER A 253 -8.27 30.95 15.43
N MET A 254 -8.91 31.43 14.37
CA MET A 254 -8.70 31.00 12.98
C MET A 254 -8.11 32.14 12.14
N GLU A 255 -7.28 32.99 12.75
CA GLU A 255 -6.55 34.03 12.02
C GLU A 255 -5.68 33.40 10.93
N THR A 256 -5.75 33.96 9.73
CA THR A 256 -4.99 33.48 8.58
C THR A 256 -4.36 34.64 7.80
N HIS A 257 -3.17 34.36 7.29
CA HIS A 257 -2.43 35.16 6.34
C HIS A 257 -2.02 34.25 5.17
N PRO A 258 -2.83 34.11 4.11
CA PRO A 258 -2.59 33.09 3.07
C PRO A 258 -1.22 33.17 2.40
N SER A 259 -0.69 34.39 2.20
CA SER A 259 0.66 34.59 1.64
C SER A 259 1.80 34.08 2.55
N VAL A 260 1.51 33.74 3.80
CA VAL A 260 2.44 33.16 4.79
C VAL A 260 2.10 31.71 5.08
N ASP A 261 0.82 31.42 5.30
CA ASP A 261 0.33 30.09 5.71
C ASP A 261 0.53 29.05 4.61
N ILE A 262 0.21 29.38 3.35
CA ILE A 262 0.35 28.46 2.23
C ILE A 262 1.83 28.06 2.03
N PRO A 263 2.80 29.01 1.95
CA PRO A 263 4.21 28.64 1.95
C PRO A 263 4.66 27.87 3.19
N ALA A 264 4.14 28.18 4.38
CA ALA A 264 4.51 27.48 5.61
C ALA A 264 4.08 26.01 5.58
N MET A 265 2.84 25.72 5.15
CA MET A 265 2.34 24.36 4.96
C MET A 265 3.12 23.61 3.88
N ALA A 266 3.34 24.22 2.71
CA ALA A 266 4.10 23.63 1.62
C ALA A 266 5.54 23.30 2.03
N LEU A 267 6.17 24.14 2.85
CA LEU A 267 7.54 23.92 3.33
C LEU A 267 7.62 23.13 4.65
N SER A 268 6.54 22.47 5.06
CA SER A 268 6.52 21.55 6.20
C SER A 268 6.79 20.11 5.77
N VAL A 269 7.27 19.26 6.67
CA VAL A 269 7.45 17.81 6.42
C VAL A 269 6.17 17.09 6.03
N HIS A 270 5.02 17.69 6.27
CA HIS A 270 3.72 17.15 5.91
C HIS A 270 3.31 17.59 4.48
N GLY A 271 3.41 18.88 4.14
CA GLY A 271 2.98 19.41 2.83
C GLY A 271 4.05 19.51 1.73
N ALA A 272 5.29 19.10 2.00
CA ALA A 272 6.37 19.13 1.02
C ALA A 272 6.31 17.98 0.02
N SER A 273 6.89 18.21 -1.16
CA SER A 273 6.96 17.22 -2.23
C SER A 273 7.57 15.89 -1.76
N ARG A 274 6.92 14.78 -2.14
CA ARG A 274 7.45 13.42 -1.94
C ARG A 274 8.43 12.97 -3.02
N ARG A 275 8.69 13.82 -4.04
CA ARG A 275 9.64 13.52 -5.13
C ARG A 275 11.01 13.02 -4.64
N PRO A 276 11.64 13.55 -3.58
CA PRO A 276 12.90 13.01 -3.08
C PRO A 276 12.81 11.53 -2.71
N VAL A 277 11.71 11.09 -2.07
CA VAL A 277 11.48 9.68 -1.73
C VAL A 277 11.34 8.85 -3.01
N PHE A 278 10.50 9.29 -3.95
CA PHE A 278 10.26 8.56 -5.19
C PHE A 278 11.50 8.39 -6.07
N SER A 279 12.41 9.37 -6.04
CA SER A 279 13.62 9.37 -6.87
C SER A 279 14.64 8.25 -6.61
N PHE A 280 14.54 7.57 -5.45
CA PHE A 280 15.38 6.39 -5.15
C PHE A 280 14.89 5.11 -5.83
N TYR A 281 13.61 5.09 -6.21
CA TYR A 281 13.00 3.92 -6.81
C TYR A 281 13.03 4.04 -8.33
N ASP A 282 13.32 2.93 -8.98
CA ASP A 282 12.98 2.82 -10.39
C ASP A 282 11.45 2.75 -10.52
N SER A 283 10.88 3.64 -11.35
CA SER A 283 9.44 3.67 -11.64
C SER A 283 9.14 3.32 -13.09
N GLU A 284 10.14 3.02 -13.92
CA GLU A 284 10.02 2.81 -15.36
C GLU A 284 10.54 1.45 -15.82
N VAL A 285 11.20 0.68 -14.94
CA VAL A 285 11.66 -0.68 -15.20
C VAL A 285 10.45 -1.53 -15.61
N GLN A 286 10.60 -2.27 -16.71
CA GLN A 286 9.54 -2.96 -17.49
C GLN A 286 8.86 -2.11 -18.58
N GLY A 287 9.05 -0.80 -18.62
CA GLY A 287 8.55 0.08 -19.69
C GLY A 287 7.02 0.21 -19.74
N SER A 288 6.34 -0.11 -18.63
CA SER A 288 4.87 -0.11 -18.54
C SER A 288 4.30 1.15 -17.89
N THR A 289 5.11 2.02 -17.29
CA THR A 289 4.60 3.16 -16.52
C THR A 289 4.16 4.31 -17.43
N ARG A 290 2.93 4.78 -17.21
CA ARG A 290 2.30 5.87 -17.97
C ARG A 290 2.31 7.20 -17.20
N LEU A 291 2.00 7.15 -15.91
CA LEU A 291 2.13 8.26 -14.97
C LEU A 291 2.97 7.77 -13.80
N ARG A 292 4.05 8.51 -13.50
CA ARG A 292 5.01 8.17 -12.46
C ARG A 292 4.54 8.65 -11.09
N PRO A 293 5.08 8.08 -9.99
CA PRO A 293 4.81 8.57 -8.65
C PRO A 293 5.13 10.06 -8.53
N GLY A 294 4.17 10.84 -8.04
CA GLY A 294 4.30 12.30 -7.85
C GLY A 294 4.05 13.15 -9.10
N GLU A 295 3.67 12.56 -10.25
CA GLU A 295 3.19 13.33 -11.41
C GLU A 295 1.67 13.62 -11.35
N ALA A 296 0.94 12.81 -10.59
CA ALA A 296 -0.50 12.90 -10.39
C ALA A 296 -0.90 12.19 -9.09
N ASP A 297 -2.19 12.24 -8.76
CA ASP A 297 -2.75 11.64 -7.54
C ASP A 297 -2.62 10.12 -7.45
N ALA A 298 -2.54 9.45 -8.61
CA ALA A 298 -2.31 8.02 -8.69
C ALA A 298 -1.33 7.70 -9.82
N SER A 299 -0.48 6.69 -9.59
CA SER A 299 0.37 6.16 -10.65
C SER A 299 -0.44 5.30 -11.59
N ILE A 300 -0.09 5.29 -12.88
CA ILE A 300 -0.72 4.44 -13.90
C ILE A 300 0.33 3.56 -14.56
N VAL A 301 0.02 2.26 -14.67
CA VAL A 301 0.78 1.30 -15.49
C VAL A 301 -0.09 0.71 -16.61
N VAL A 302 0.56 0.34 -17.71
CA VAL A 302 0.02 -0.38 -18.86
C VAL A 302 0.77 -1.70 -18.97
N PRO A 303 0.41 -2.69 -18.14
CA PRO A 303 1.23 -3.88 -17.91
C PRO A 303 1.14 -4.92 -19.04
N VAL A 304 0.18 -4.80 -19.95
CA VAL A 304 -0.01 -5.72 -21.07
C VAL A 304 0.40 -5.03 -22.37
N PRO A 305 1.52 -5.44 -23.01
CA PRO A 305 1.98 -4.85 -24.26
C PRO A 305 0.90 -4.84 -25.34
N GLY A 306 0.72 -3.70 -26.01
CA GLY A 306 -0.29 -3.51 -27.06
C GLY A 306 -1.73 -3.33 -26.56
N CYS A 307 -1.98 -3.43 -25.25
CA CYS A 307 -3.29 -3.15 -24.66
C CYS A 307 -3.44 -1.66 -24.34
N ARG A 308 -4.66 -1.13 -24.47
CA ARG A 308 -5.00 0.24 -24.03
C ARG A 308 -5.45 0.29 -22.57
N VAL A 309 -5.68 -0.85 -21.94
CA VAL A 309 -6.12 -0.92 -20.55
C VAL A 309 -4.98 -0.52 -19.62
N GLY A 310 -5.25 0.45 -18.75
CA GLY A 310 -4.35 0.90 -17.69
C GLY A 310 -4.84 0.45 -16.31
N LEU A 311 -3.89 0.29 -15.39
CA LEU A 311 -4.13 0.06 -13.97
C LEU A 311 -3.60 1.25 -13.19
N ALA A 312 -4.48 1.92 -12.44
CA ALA A 312 -4.12 2.98 -11.51
C ALA A 312 -4.01 2.42 -10.09
N ALA A 313 -3.10 2.98 -9.29
CA ALA A 313 -2.96 2.64 -7.88
C ALA A 313 -2.69 3.90 -7.05
N ALA A 314 -3.40 4.02 -5.93
CA ALA A 314 -3.14 5.01 -4.87
C ALA A 314 -3.29 4.31 -3.52
N GLY A 315 -2.61 4.81 -2.49
CA GLY A 315 -2.72 4.28 -1.15
C GLY A 315 -2.59 5.38 -0.12
N ASP A 316 -3.49 5.35 0.86
CA ASP A 316 -3.77 6.48 1.72
C ASP A 316 -4.13 6.02 3.14
N GLY A 317 -3.80 6.84 4.14
CA GLY A 317 -4.20 6.63 5.53
C GLY A 317 -3.75 7.76 6.43
N ASN A 318 -4.68 8.53 6.99
CA ASN A 318 -4.34 9.72 7.77
C ASN A 318 -4.39 9.46 9.29
N PRO A 319 -3.24 9.38 9.99
CA PRO A 319 -3.20 9.14 11.44
C PRO A 319 -3.69 10.33 12.26
N TRP A 320 -3.69 11.55 11.71
CA TRP A 320 -4.20 12.74 12.40
C TRP A 320 -5.73 12.70 12.49
N ILE A 321 -6.41 12.38 11.39
CA ILE A 321 -7.86 12.12 11.39
C ILE A 321 -8.17 10.92 12.29
N SER A 322 -7.41 9.83 12.16
CA SER A 322 -7.63 8.60 12.92
C SER A 322 -7.43 8.78 14.44
N SER A 323 -6.59 9.71 14.86
CA SER A 323 -6.39 10.07 16.27
C SER A 323 -7.57 10.86 16.84
N LEU A 324 -8.28 11.62 16.01
CA LEU A 324 -9.46 12.39 16.39
C LEU A 324 -10.72 11.51 16.39
N ASP A 325 -10.90 10.71 15.34
CA ASP A 325 -11.98 9.75 15.20
C ASP A 325 -11.50 8.55 14.35
N PRO A 326 -11.25 7.38 14.98
CA PRO A 326 -10.77 6.20 14.27
C PRO A 326 -11.73 5.69 13.18
N TRP A 327 -13.05 5.92 13.33
CA TRP A 327 -14.02 5.53 12.31
C TRP A 327 -13.89 6.41 11.07
N LEU A 328 -13.73 7.73 11.26
CA LEU A 328 -13.44 8.64 10.15
C LEU A 328 -12.08 8.32 9.53
N GLY A 329 -11.07 7.97 10.34
CA GLY A 329 -9.77 7.51 9.85
C GLY A 329 -9.87 6.37 8.84
N GLY A 330 -10.61 5.31 9.19
CA GLY A 330 -10.84 4.19 8.27
C GLY A 330 -11.69 4.56 7.04
N ALA A 331 -12.70 5.41 7.21
CA ALA A 331 -13.55 5.83 6.09
C ALA A 331 -12.80 6.72 5.09
N HIS A 332 -11.96 7.65 5.57
CA HIS A 332 -11.16 8.54 4.74
C HIS A 332 -10.01 7.83 4.04
N ALA A 333 -9.37 6.83 4.65
CA ALA A 333 -8.36 6.02 3.98
C ALA A 333 -8.89 5.40 2.67
N VAL A 334 -10.14 4.91 2.67
CA VAL A 334 -10.81 4.43 1.45
C VAL A 334 -11.22 5.60 0.54
N GLY A 335 -11.81 6.66 1.12
CA GLY A 335 -12.34 7.79 0.37
C GLY A 335 -11.26 8.53 -0.43
N GLU A 336 -10.13 8.83 0.20
CA GLU A 336 -8.99 9.50 -0.41
C GLU A 336 -8.36 8.66 -1.52
N ALA A 337 -8.08 7.38 -1.26
CA ALA A 337 -7.57 6.48 -2.29
C ALA A 337 -8.52 6.33 -3.48
N VAL A 338 -9.85 6.33 -3.25
CA VAL A 338 -10.84 6.38 -4.33
C VAL A 338 -10.79 7.69 -5.10
N ARG A 339 -10.64 8.84 -4.41
CA ARG A 339 -10.53 10.15 -5.07
C ARG A 339 -9.27 10.22 -5.91
N ASN A 340 -8.12 9.81 -5.38
CA ASN A 340 -6.84 9.79 -6.08
C ASN A 340 -6.89 8.96 -7.36
N VAL A 341 -7.44 7.74 -7.27
CA VAL A 341 -7.67 6.87 -8.44
C VAL A 341 -8.66 7.51 -9.44
N GLY A 342 -9.71 8.15 -8.94
CA GLY A 342 -10.70 8.86 -9.76
C GLY A 342 -10.13 10.08 -10.49
N SER A 343 -9.23 10.84 -9.85
CA SER A 343 -8.61 12.05 -10.38
C SER A 343 -7.84 11.80 -11.67
N VAL A 344 -7.23 10.62 -11.82
CA VAL A 344 -6.51 10.26 -13.05
C VAL A 344 -7.41 9.61 -14.12
N GLY A 345 -8.71 9.50 -13.86
CA GLY A 345 -9.71 8.94 -14.78
C GLY A 345 -9.91 7.42 -14.68
N ALA A 346 -9.44 6.79 -13.60
CA ALA A 346 -9.58 5.35 -13.40
C ALA A 346 -10.79 5.02 -12.53
N THR A 347 -11.53 3.98 -12.92
CA THR A 347 -12.67 3.50 -12.13
C THR A 347 -12.16 2.56 -11.04
N PRO A 348 -12.38 2.82 -9.74
CA PRO A 348 -11.98 1.91 -8.67
C PRO A 348 -12.64 0.53 -8.80
N ILE A 349 -11.85 -0.54 -8.67
CA ILE A 349 -12.29 -1.93 -8.85
C ILE A 349 -12.01 -2.85 -7.65
N ALA A 350 -10.98 -2.54 -6.85
CA ALA A 350 -10.60 -3.32 -5.68
C ALA A 350 -9.77 -2.48 -4.72
N ALA A 351 -9.70 -2.94 -3.48
CA ALA A 351 -8.85 -2.35 -2.44
C ALA A 351 -8.15 -3.42 -1.61
N THR A 352 -7.11 -3.03 -0.90
CA THR A 352 -6.41 -3.82 0.11
C THR A 352 -6.12 -2.96 1.33
N ASP A 353 -6.19 -3.53 2.52
CA ASP A 353 -5.98 -2.79 3.77
C ASP A 353 -4.76 -3.31 4.56
N CYS A 354 -4.01 -2.38 5.14
CA CYS A 354 -2.94 -2.63 6.08
C CYS A 354 -3.31 -1.92 7.38
N LEU A 355 -3.77 -2.71 8.36
CA LEU A 355 -4.31 -2.22 9.62
C LEU A 355 -3.21 -2.23 10.68
N ASN A 356 -2.76 -1.06 11.15
CA ASN A 356 -1.69 -0.96 12.14
C ASN A 356 -2.21 -0.32 13.44
N TYR A 357 -2.15 -1.08 14.53
CA TYR A 357 -2.68 -0.70 15.84
C TYR A 357 -1.75 -1.17 16.96
N GLY A 358 -1.90 -0.59 18.16
CA GLY A 358 -1.22 -1.03 19.38
C GLY A 358 -1.68 -2.41 19.88
N SER A 359 -1.42 -2.74 21.14
CA SER A 359 -1.85 -4.02 21.72
C SER A 359 -3.39 -4.13 21.78
N PRO A 360 -4.01 -5.18 21.20
CA PRO A 360 -5.45 -5.39 21.23
C PRO A 360 -5.95 -5.82 22.61
N GLU A 361 -5.05 -6.05 23.57
CA GLU A 361 -5.39 -6.36 24.96
C GLU A 361 -5.80 -5.11 25.74
N VAL A 362 -5.43 -3.92 25.24
CA VAL A 362 -5.90 -2.63 25.76
C VAL A 362 -7.29 -2.34 25.18
N PRO A 363 -8.36 -2.25 26.01
CA PRO A 363 -9.73 -2.09 25.52
C PRO A 363 -9.94 -0.88 24.59
N ALA A 364 -9.25 0.23 24.87
CA ALA A 364 -9.28 1.44 24.05
C ALA A 364 -8.68 1.21 22.64
N VAL A 365 -7.57 0.47 22.54
CA VAL A 365 -6.94 0.14 21.25
C VAL A 365 -7.83 -0.81 20.44
N MET A 366 -8.41 -1.82 21.10
CA MET A 366 -9.35 -2.74 20.44
C MET A 366 -10.61 -2.00 19.93
N TRP A 367 -11.08 -0.99 20.68
CA TRP A 367 -12.15 -0.11 20.23
C TRP A 367 -11.73 0.70 19.01
N GLN A 368 -10.55 1.32 19.00
CA GLN A 368 -10.03 2.07 17.85
C GLN A 368 -9.92 1.19 16.60
N PHE A 369 -9.39 -0.05 16.74
CA PHE A 369 -9.33 -1.04 15.66
C PHE A 369 -10.71 -1.34 15.09
N ARG A 370 -11.66 -1.68 15.97
CA ARG A 370 -13.04 -1.96 15.56
C ARG A 370 -13.66 -0.79 14.80
N ARG A 371 -13.51 0.43 15.31
CA ARG A 371 -14.04 1.65 14.68
C ARG A 371 -13.41 1.91 13.31
N GLY A 372 -12.10 1.75 13.17
CA GLY A 372 -11.41 1.85 11.88
C GLY A 372 -11.91 0.86 10.84
N VAL A 373 -12.04 -0.42 11.21
CA VAL A 373 -12.59 -1.46 10.32
C VAL A 373 -14.05 -1.16 9.95
N GLU A 374 -14.87 -0.70 10.89
CA GLU A 374 -16.25 -0.28 10.63
C GLU A 374 -16.30 0.92 9.65
N GLY A 375 -15.35 1.85 9.73
CA GLY A 375 -15.19 2.98 8.81
C GLY A 375 -14.84 2.54 7.39
N ILE A 376 -13.82 1.68 7.25
CA ILE A 376 -13.44 1.07 5.96
C ILE A 376 -14.63 0.36 5.34
N ALA A 377 -15.30 -0.51 6.10
CA ALA A 377 -16.44 -1.28 5.62
C ALA A 377 -17.60 -0.37 5.17
N HIS A 378 -17.85 0.74 5.87
CA HIS A 378 -18.86 1.71 5.46
C HIS A 378 -18.48 2.42 4.15
N ALA A 379 -17.25 2.89 4.02
CA ALA A 379 -16.78 3.56 2.82
C ALA A 379 -16.77 2.63 1.59
N CYS A 380 -16.29 1.38 1.74
CA CYS A 380 -16.32 0.37 0.68
C CYS A 380 -17.74 0.11 0.16
N ARG A 381 -18.74 0.02 1.05
CA ARG A 381 -20.15 -0.11 0.66
C ARG A 381 -20.68 1.11 -0.07
N ALA A 382 -20.22 2.31 0.30
CA ALA A 382 -20.59 3.52 -0.43
C ALA A 382 -20.01 3.51 -1.86
N PHE A 383 -18.75 3.11 -2.04
CA PHE A 383 -18.00 3.20 -3.29
C PHE A 383 -18.14 2.03 -4.28
N GLY A 384 -19.33 1.43 -4.44
CA GLY A 384 -19.60 0.48 -5.53
C GLY A 384 -19.77 1.16 -6.91
N PHE A 385 -18.76 1.17 -7.78
CA PHE A 385 -18.87 1.78 -9.12
C PHE A 385 -19.55 0.87 -10.14
N GLU A 386 -19.24 -0.43 -10.14
CA GLU A 386 -19.77 -1.44 -11.08
C GLU A 386 -20.73 -2.46 -10.42
N GLY A 387 -21.17 -2.24 -9.18
CA GLY A 387 -21.99 -3.19 -8.42
C GLY A 387 -22.20 -2.79 -6.95
N ASP A 388 -22.30 -3.80 -6.07
CA ASP A 388 -22.75 -3.65 -4.68
C ASP A 388 -21.78 -2.86 -3.77
N ALA A 389 -20.48 -3.19 -3.76
CA ALA A 389 -19.47 -2.54 -2.91
C ALA A 389 -18.07 -2.65 -3.53
N LEU A 390 -17.16 -1.74 -3.18
CA LEU A 390 -15.73 -1.85 -3.50
C LEU A 390 -15.13 -2.98 -2.64
N PRO A 391 -14.63 -4.09 -3.24
CA PRO A 391 -14.16 -5.23 -2.46
C PRO A 391 -12.78 -4.98 -1.88
N ILE A 392 -12.59 -5.36 -0.62
CA ILE A 392 -11.26 -5.61 -0.03
C ILE A 392 -10.85 -7.03 -0.42
N VAL A 393 -9.83 -7.17 -1.29
CA VAL A 393 -9.43 -8.46 -1.88
C VAL A 393 -8.25 -9.13 -1.16
N SER A 394 -7.54 -8.36 -0.34
CA SER A 394 -6.42 -8.79 0.49
C SER A 394 -6.26 -7.80 1.65
N GLY A 395 -5.45 -8.17 2.64
CA GLY A 395 -5.07 -7.25 3.70
C GLY A 395 -4.06 -7.83 4.67
N ASN A 396 -3.63 -6.99 5.62
CA ASN A 396 -2.73 -7.30 6.72
C ASN A 396 -3.20 -6.63 8.01
N VAL A 397 -2.98 -7.28 9.15
CA VAL A 397 -3.21 -6.68 10.47
C VAL A 397 -1.95 -6.78 11.30
N SER A 398 -1.39 -5.64 11.67
CA SER A 398 -0.26 -5.50 12.59
C SER A 398 -0.76 -4.93 13.91
N PHE A 399 -0.80 -5.77 14.93
CA PHE A 399 -1.07 -5.38 16.31
C PHE A 399 0.24 -5.22 17.09
N TYR A 400 0.15 -4.83 18.37
CA TYR A 400 1.29 -4.70 19.28
C TYR A 400 2.30 -3.62 18.87
N ASN A 401 1.88 -2.65 18.05
CA ASN A 401 2.68 -1.47 17.75
C ASN A 401 2.67 -0.50 18.94
N MET A 402 3.47 -0.84 19.94
CA MET A 402 3.64 -0.10 21.19
C MET A 402 5.06 0.48 21.26
N SER A 403 5.21 1.58 21.96
CA SER A 403 6.51 2.06 22.40
C SER A 403 6.99 1.27 23.63
N PRO A 404 8.30 1.24 23.93
CA PRO A 404 8.82 0.70 25.18
C PRO A 404 8.23 1.39 26.44
N SER A 405 7.79 2.63 26.29
CA SER A 405 7.07 3.40 27.32
C SER A 405 5.59 3.01 27.49
N GLY A 406 5.08 2.04 26.73
CA GLY A 406 3.71 1.52 26.81
C GLY A 406 2.68 2.37 26.06
N ARG A 407 3.10 3.28 25.18
CA ARG A 407 2.21 4.12 24.38
C ARG A 407 1.97 3.47 23.02
N ALA A 408 0.71 3.29 22.65
CA ALA A 408 0.34 2.83 21.32
C ALA A 408 0.66 3.88 20.25
N ILE A 409 0.99 3.42 19.05
CA ILE A 409 0.98 4.29 17.87
C ILE A 409 -0.42 4.89 17.65
N PRO A 410 -0.53 6.00 16.90
CA PRO A 410 -1.80 6.45 16.37
C PRO A 410 -2.50 5.33 15.60
N PRO A 411 -3.83 5.18 15.71
CA PRO A 411 -4.59 4.26 14.87
C PRO A 411 -4.30 4.54 13.40
N SER A 412 -3.84 3.52 12.66
CA SER A 412 -3.33 3.73 11.30
C SER A 412 -3.90 2.70 10.32
N PRO A 413 -5.19 2.81 9.96
CA PRO A 413 -5.74 2.09 8.82
C PRO A 413 -5.19 2.69 7.53
N VAL A 414 -4.38 1.92 6.80
CA VAL A 414 -3.85 2.30 5.48
C VAL A 414 -4.56 1.47 4.43
N VAL A 415 -5.10 2.10 3.39
CA VAL A 415 -5.83 1.42 2.32
C VAL A 415 -5.21 1.77 0.98
N ALA A 416 -4.91 0.76 0.15
CA ALA A 416 -4.58 0.96 -1.25
C ALA A 416 -5.77 0.59 -2.14
N VAL A 417 -6.12 1.46 -3.08
CA VAL A 417 -7.19 1.27 -4.07
C VAL A 417 -6.58 1.10 -5.45
N PHE A 418 -7.13 0.15 -6.20
CA PHE A 418 -6.77 -0.12 -7.59
C PHE A 418 -7.90 0.27 -8.52
N GLY A 419 -7.58 1.00 -9.57
CA GLY A 419 -8.53 1.43 -10.58
C GLY A 419 -8.20 0.95 -11.98
N ARG A 420 -9.22 0.76 -12.80
CA ARG A 420 -9.08 0.39 -14.21
C ARG A 420 -9.38 1.59 -15.11
N LEU A 421 -8.51 1.79 -16.09
CA LEU A 421 -8.81 2.60 -17.27
C LEU A 421 -8.97 1.68 -18.47
N ASP A 422 -10.07 1.80 -19.22
CA ASP A 422 -10.20 1.06 -20.50
C ASP A 422 -9.27 1.60 -21.59
N ASP A 423 -8.88 2.88 -21.45
CA ASP A 423 -7.98 3.56 -22.36
C ASP A 423 -7.08 4.54 -21.61
N PHE A 424 -5.83 4.16 -21.39
CA PHE A 424 -4.85 4.97 -20.68
C PHE A 424 -4.54 6.30 -21.38
N THR A 425 -4.84 6.47 -22.68
CA THR A 425 -4.57 7.75 -23.36
C THR A 425 -5.58 8.83 -22.98
N ARG A 426 -6.63 8.48 -22.23
CA ARG A 426 -7.64 9.40 -21.70
C ARG A 426 -7.38 9.77 -20.25
N SER A 427 -6.28 9.29 -19.65
CA SER A 427 -5.90 9.70 -18.29
C SER A 427 -5.60 11.20 -18.23
N THR A 428 -5.71 11.77 -17.04
CA THR A 428 -5.30 13.15 -16.75
C THR A 428 -4.32 13.17 -15.57
N ASP A 429 -3.71 14.33 -15.36
CA ASP A 429 -2.84 14.66 -14.23
C ASP A 429 -3.25 16.03 -13.64
N CYS A 430 -2.45 16.58 -12.73
CA CYS A 430 -2.70 17.86 -12.07
C CYS A 430 -2.04 19.07 -12.77
N THR A 431 -1.38 18.88 -13.92
CA THR A 431 -0.68 19.97 -14.63
C THR A 431 -1.65 20.83 -15.46
N LEU A 432 -1.64 22.13 -15.25
CA LEU A 432 -2.51 23.08 -15.95
C LEU A 432 -2.17 23.19 -17.44
N ARG A 433 -3.20 23.28 -18.29
CA ARG A 433 -3.06 23.21 -19.76
C ARG A 433 -3.20 24.57 -20.44
N ALA A 434 -4.24 25.34 -20.13
CA ALA A 434 -4.55 26.56 -20.88
C ALA A 434 -5.00 27.73 -19.99
N GLU A 435 -4.42 28.90 -20.24
CA GLU A 435 -4.83 30.15 -19.62
C GLU A 435 -6.27 30.52 -19.99
N GLY A 436 -7.00 31.07 -19.03
CA GLY A 436 -8.41 31.47 -19.17
C GLY A 436 -9.40 30.34 -18.85
N ASN A 437 -8.94 29.08 -18.81
CA ASN A 437 -9.79 27.95 -18.44
C ASN A 437 -10.37 28.14 -17.02
N PRO A 438 -11.67 27.87 -16.83
CA PRO A 438 -12.28 27.87 -15.51
C PRO A 438 -11.67 26.81 -14.60
N VAL A 439 -11.46 27.19 -13.34
CA VAL A 439 -11.14 26.28 -12.24
C VAL A 439 -12.44 26.00 -11.48
N VAL A 440 -12.79 24.72 -11.37
CA VAL A 440 -14.05 24.25 -10.78
C VAL A 440 -13.74 23.45 -9.53
N LEU A 441 -14.36 23.84 -8.42
CA LEU A 441 -14.34 23.12 -7.15
C LEU A 441 -15.52 22.15 -7.09
N PHE A 442 -15.24 20.89 -6.81
CA PHE A 442 -16.24 19.89 -6.42
C PHE A 442 -16.15 19.67 -4.91
N GLY A 443 -17.30 19.72 -4.24
CA GLY A 443 -17.42 19.60 -2.79
C GLY A 443 -17.50 20.95 -2.11
N GLU A 444 -18.47 21.10 -1.20
CA GLU A 444 -18.58 22.29 -0.35
C GLU A 444 -17.45 22.31 0.68
N ARG A 445 -16.91 23.50 0.98
CA ARG A 445 -15.92 23.67 2.03
C ARG A 445 -16.63 23.90 3.36
N LEU A 446 -16.47 22.97 4.29
CA LEU A 446 -17.15 22.98 5.58
C LEU A 446 -16.14 23.24 6.70
N ASP A 447 -16.63 23.76 7.83
CA ASP A 447 -15.83 24.02 9.03
C ASP A 447 -15.43 22.71 9.72
N GLU A 448 -14.47 22.02 9.10
CA GLU A 448 -13.96 20.69 9.45
C GLU A 448 -12.43 20.72 9.42
N LEU A 449 -11.84 21.69 10.11
CA LEU A 449 -10.40 21.95 10.14
C LEU A 449 -9.67 21.18 11.24
N GLY A 450 -10.37 20.33 12.00
CA GLY A 450 -9.77 19.55 13.08
C GLY A 450 -8.70 18.61 12.59
N GLY A 451 -7.50 18.69 13.16
CA GLY A 451 -6.34 17.89 12.75
C GLY A 451 -5.71 18.30 11.41
N SER A 452 -6.25 19.32 10.73
CA SER A 452 -5.77 19.77 9.42
C SER A 452 -4.32 20.24 9.44
N LEU A 453 -3.67 20.17 8.28
CA LEU A 453 -2.32 20.65 8.09
C LEU A 453 -2.18 22.13 8.50
N PHE A 454 -3.18 22.95 8.19
CA PHE A 454 -3.23 24.36 8.59
C PHE A 454 -3.26 24.51 10.12
N CYS A 455 -4.15 23.78 10.81
CA CYS A 455 -4.19 23.81 12.27
C CYS A 455 -2.86 23.37 12.88
N ARG A 456 -2.24 22.30 12.36
CA ARG A 456 -1.00 21.75 12.91
C ARG A 456 0.20 22.67 12.68
N VAL A 457 0.38 23.19 11.45
CA VAL A 457 1.58 23.94 11.06
C VAL A 457 1.46 25.44 11.37
N CYS A 458 0.29 26.04 11.15
CA CYS A 458 0.10 27.49 11.28
C CYS A 458 -0.42 27.88 12.67
N LEU A 459 -1.27 27.04 13.28
CA LEU A 459 -1.91 27.35 14.57
C LEU A 459 -1.35 26.55 15.76
N GLY A 460 -0.54 25.52 15.50
CA GLY A 460 0.01 24.65 16.54
C GLY A 460 -1.04 23.83 17.29
N CYS A 461 -2.12 23.43 16.60
CA CYS A 461 -3.25 22.68 17.17
C CYS A 461 -3.54 21.42 16.34
N ASP A 462 -3.79 20.30 17.01
CA ASP A 462 -4.14 19.02 16.41
C ASP A 462 -5.55 18.54 16.80
N GLY A 463 -6.30 19.34 17.56
CA GLY A 463 -7.69 19.07 17.98
C GLY A 463 -8.75 19.61 17.02
N GLY A 464 -10.02 19.48 17.41
CA GLY A 464 -11.18 19.98 16.66
C GLY A 464 -11.96 18.89 15.93
N ALA A 465 -12.93 19.33 15.10
CA ALA A 465 -13.77 18.42 14.32
C ALA A 465 -13.08 18.04 13.00
N PRO A 466 -12.69 16.77 12.80
CA PRO A 466 -12.11 16.35 11.53
C PRO A 466 -13.16 16.34 10.39
N PRO A 467 -12.72 16.25 9.12
CA PRO A 467 -13.61 16.08 7.97
C PRO A 467 -14.63 14.94 8.14
N GLY A 468 -15.90 15.21 7.87
CA GLY A 468 -16.94 14.19 7.85
C GLY A 468 -16.90 13.35 6.57
N PHE A 469 -17.12 12.04 6.67
CA PHE A 469 -17.26 11.16 5.51
C PHE A 469 -18.68 11.19 4.93
N ARG A 470 -18.81 11.44 3.62
CA ARG A 470 -20.10 11.64 2.94
C ARG A 470 -20.20 10.75 1.70
N GLY A 471 -20.15 9.43 1.91
CA GLY A 471 -20.00 8.44 0.83
C GLY A 471 -20.93 8.60 -0.39
N ALA A 472 -22.21 8.96 -0.21
CA ALA A 472 -23.12 9.18 -1.33
C ALA A 472 -22.75 10.40 -2.19
N LEU A 473 -22.33 11.49 -1.53
CA LEU A 473 -21.86 12.70 -2.18
C LEU A 473 -20.50 12.46 -2.85
N GLU A 474 -19.55 11.88 -2.13
CA GLU A 474 -18.21 11.58 -2.65
C GLU A 474 -18.25 10.66 -3.87
N LYS A 475 -19.10 9.62 -3.85
CA LYS A 475 -19.34 8.77 -5.01
C LYS A 475 -19.91 9.55 -6.20
N SER A 476 -20.84 10.49 -5.93
CA SER A 476 -21.45 11.32 -6.98
C SER A 476 -20.43 12.26 -7.62
N MET A 477 -19.54 12.85 -6.80
CA MET A 477 -18.41 13.64 -7.27
C MET A 477 -17.46 12.80 -8.12
N ALA A 478 -17.00 11.64 -7.61
CA ALA A 478 -16.10 10.74 -8.34
C ALA A 478 -16.69 10.29 -9.68
N ARG A 479 -17.96 9.91 -9.73
CA ARG A 479 -18.65 9.54 -10.98
C ARG A 479 -18.69 10.70 -11.97
N CYS A 480 -18.92 11.91 -11.49
CA CYS A 480 -18.93 13.10 -12.34
C CYS A 480 -17.54 13.42 -12.88
N VAL A 481 -16.50 13.31 -12.06
CA VAL A 481 -15.08 13.46 -12.46
C VAL A 481 -14.74 12.45 -13.56
N LEU A 482 -15.05 11.16 -13.35
CA LEU A 482 -14.83 10.11 -14.34
C LEU A 482 -15.56 10.38 -15.66
N ASP A 483 -16.84 10.79 -15.62
CA ASP A 483 -17.60 11.17 -16.82
C ASP A 483 -16.92 12.33 -17.57
N TRP A 484 -16.57 13.40 -16.84
CA TRP A 484 -16.01 14.61 -17.43
C TRP A 484 -14.60 14.39 -18.02
N ILE A 485 -13.76 13.61 -17.35
CA ILE A 485 -12.45 13.19 -17.88
C ILE A 485 -12.67 12.37 -19.16
N SER A 486 -13.59 11.41 -19.12
CA SER A 486 -13.88 10.57 -20.28
C SER A 486 -14.32 11.43 -21.49
N ARG A 487 -15.13 12.46 -21.28
CA ARG A 487 -15.63 13.35 -22.34
C ARG A 487 -14.61 14.41 -22.77
N GLY A 488 -13.43 14.45 -22.15
CA GLY A 488 -12.41 15.46 -22.40
C GLY A 488 -12.87 16.87 -22.04
N ILE A 489 -13.72 16.98 -21.01
CA ILE A 489 -14.14 18.26 -20.41
C ILE A 489 -13.06 18.74 -19.43
N VAL A 490 -12.54 17.82 -18.62
CA VAL A 490 -11.45 18.07 -17.67
C VAL A 490 -10.11 18.08 -18.42
N ARG A 491 -9.27 19.06 -18.11
CA ARG A 491 -7.92 19.25 -18.66
C ARG A 491 -6.83 18.89 -17.65
N SER A 492 -7.10 19.15 -16.37
CA SER A 492 -6.33 18.69 -15.23
C SER A 492 -7.25 18.51 -14.02
N CYS A 493 -6.88 17.58 -13.14
CA CYS A 493 -7.65 17.21 -11.96
C CYS A 493 -6.69 16.97 -10.81
N HIS A 494 -7.09 17.40 -9.63
CA HIS A 494 -6.39 17.13 -8.39
C HIS A 494 -7.43 16.94 -7.27
N ASP A 495 -7.21 15.97 -6.39
CA ASP A 495 -8.03 15.78 -5.20
C ASP A 495 -7.81 16.91 -4.18
N ILE A 496 -8.69 17.02 -3.19
CA ILE A 496 -8.50 17.93 -2.06
C ILE A 496 -8.37 17.09 -0.79
N SER A 497 -7.16 17.10 -0.25
CA SER A 497 -6.71 16.35 0.92
C SER A 497 -6.01 17.30 1.92
N GLU A 498 -4.80 16.97 2.38
CA GLU A 498 -4.06 17.75 3.37
C GLU A 498 -3.78 19.18 2.88
N GLY A 499 -4.01 20.19 3.73
CA GLY A 499 -3.81 21.60 3.39
C GLY A 499 -4.94 22.23 2.54
N GLY A 500 -5.94 21.43 2.16
CA GLY A 500 -7.18 21.90 1.54
C GLY A 500 -7.01 22.45 0.13
N ALA A 501 -8.02 23.21 -0.31
CA ALA A 501 -8.10 23.72 -1.68
C ALA A 501 -6.92 24.62 -2.06
N ALA A 502 -6.34 25.34 -1.10
CA ALA A 502 -5.21 26.22 -1.35
C ALA A 502 -3.93 25.45 -1.65
N LEU A 503 -3.64 24.36 -0.91
CA LEU A 503 -2.45 23.55 -1.18
C LEU A 503 -2.63 22.75 -2.47
N ALA A 504 -3.80 22.16 -2.70
CA ALA A 504 -4.11 21.50 -3.98
C ALA A 504 -3.92 22.46 -5.18
N ALA A 505 -4.44 23.69 -5.10
CA ALA A 505 -4.22 24.68 -6.16
C ALA A 505 -2.74 25.02 -6.34
N LEU A 506 -1.97 25.14 -5.24
CA LEU A 506 -0.53 25.37 -5.32
C LEU A 506 0.19 24.21 -6.02
N GLU A 507 -0.15 22.97 -5.69
CA GLU A 507 0.45 21.77 -6.27
C GLU A 507 0.17 21.67 -7.77
N MET A 508 -1.04 21.99 -8.22
CA MET A 508 -1.37 22.11 -9.65
C MET A 508 -0.50 23.16 -10.34
N VAL A 509 -0.30 24.32 -9.72
CA VAL A 509 0.59 25.38 -10.24
C VAL A 509 2.04 24.89 -10.31
N MET A 510 2.53 24.22 -9.26
CA MET A 510 3.90 23.68 -9.17
C MET A 510 4.17 22.60 -10.22
N ALA A 511 3.20 21.70 -10.45
CA ALA A 511 3.26 20.66 -11.47
C ALA A 511 3.30 21.24 -12.90
N SER A 512 2.88 22.49 -13.07
CA SER A 512 2.80 23.15 -14.38
C SER A 512 4.08 23.85 -14.79
N LEU A 513 4.99 24.14 -13.85
CA LEU A 513 6.16 24.98 -14.09
C LEU A 513 7.09 24.45 -15.18
N GLU A 514 7.19 23.13 -15.35
CA GLU A 514 8.01 22.50 -16.39
C GLU A 514 7.34 22.57 -17.78
N ALA A 515 6.01 22.60 -17.85
CA ALA A 515 5.25 22.73 -19.09
C ALA A 515 5.11 24.19 -19.56
N GLY A 516 5.14 25.14 -18.64
CA GLY A 516 5.11 26.58 -18.93
C GLY A 516 4.61 27.42 -17.74
N PRO A 517 4.73 28.77 -17.79
CA PRO A 517 4.25 29.63 -16.72
C PRO A 517 2.72 29.62 -16.67
N ARG A 518 2.16 28.83 -15.76
CA ARG A 518 0.71 28.77 -15.48
C ARG A 518 0.48 28.98 -14.00
N GLY A 519 -0.61 29.64 -13.67
CA GLY A 519 -1.05 29.91 -12.31
C GLY A 519 -2.53 29.71 -12.15
N ILE A 520 -3.03 29.98 -10.96
CA ILE A 520 -4.47 29.94 -10.65
C ILE A 520 -4.82 31.23 -9.92
N SER A 521 -5.86 31.90 -10.38
CA SER A 521 -6.55 32.95 -9.64
C SER A 521 -7.83 32.36 -9.07
N LEU A 522 -7.95 32.34 -7.75
CA LEU A 522 -9.12 31.88 -7.02
C LEU A 522 -10.00 33.08 -6.63
N ASP A 523 -11.30 32.97 -6.86
CA ASP A 523 -12.34 33.88 -6.37
C ASP A 523 -12.66 33.54 -4.90
N ILE A 524 -11.60 33.46 -4.07
CA ILE A 524 -11.64 33.13 -2.64
C ILE A 524 -10.80 34.18 -1.91
N GLY A 525 -11.41 34.81 -0.89
CA GLY A 525 -10.72 35.75 0.00
C GLY A 525 -9.81 35.06 1.00
N THR A 526 -9.79 35.57 2.23
CA THR A 526 -8.95 35.05 3.32
C THR A 526 -9.75 34.20 4.32
N ASP A 527 -10.80 33.52 3.85
CA ASP A 527 -11.58 32.62 4.71
C ASP A 527 -10.82 31.29 4.89
N PRO A 528 -10.38 30.94 6.11
CA PRO A 528 -9.63 29.72 6.35
C PRO A 528 -10.44 28.46 6.03
N VAL A 529 -11.77 28.48 6.16
CA VAL A 529 -12.62 27.34 5.82
C VAL A 529 -12.60 27.09 4.32
N ALA A 530 -12.77 28.14 3.51
CA ALA A 530 -12.72 28.03 2.06
C ALA A 530 -11.34 27.61 1.53
N LEU A 531 -10.26 28.02 2.20
CA LEU A 531 -8.88 27.77 1.76
C LEU A 531 -8.30 26.43 2.23
N TYR A 532 -8.46 26.11 3.52
CA TYR A 532 -7.66 25.07 4.18
C TYR A 532 -8.45 23.90 4.74
N SER A 533 -9.78 23.97 4.71
CA SER A 533 -10.60 22.82 5.11
C SER A 533 -10.19 21.60 4.28
N GLU A 534 -10.15 20.44 4.93
CA GLU A 534 -9.77 19.15 4.34
C GLU A 534 -10.99 18.25 4.10
N THR A 535 -12.23 18.78 4.17
CA THR A 535 -13.43 18.15 3.59
C THR A 535 -13.13 17.58 2.19
N PRO A 536 -13.50 16.32 1.90
CA PRO A 536 -13.28 15.70 0.59
C PRO A 536 -13.79 16.51 -0.60
N GLY A 537 -12.98 16.61 -1.66
CA GLY A 537 -13.35 17.32 -2.88
C GLY A 537 -12.36 17.11 -4.03
N TYR A 538 -12.56 17.86 -5.11
CA TYR A 538 -11.65 17.92 -6.25
C TYR A 538 -11.52 19.36 -6.74
N LEU A 539 -10.35 19.70 -7.28
CA LEU A 539 -10.09 20.92 -8.03
C LEU A 539 -9.80 20.55 -9.50
N LEU A 540 -10.58 21.11 -10.41
CA LEU A 540 -10.56 20.76 -11.83
C LEU A 540 -10.25 21.99 -12.68
N GLU A 541 -9.30 21.87 -13.60
CA GLU A 541 -9.27 22.75 -14.78
C GLU A 541 -10.22 22.17 -15.83
N VAL A 542 -11.16 22.98 -16.30
CA VAL A 542 -12.13 22.57 -17.32
C VAL A 542 -11.93 23.38 -18.58
N GLU A 543 -12.07 22.73 -19.74
CA GLU A 543 -12.08 23.43 -21.02
C GLU A 543 -13.26 24.41 -21.09
N ALA A 544 -12.97 25.70 -21.29
CA ALA A 544 -13.97 26.77 -21.23
C ALA A 544 -15.18 26.53 -22.15
N GLU A 545 -14.94 26.07 -23.39
CA GLU A 545 -15.98 25.82 -24.39
C GLU A 545 -16.80 24.55 -24.10
N ARG A 546 -16.34 23.70 -23.19
CA ARG A 546 -17.00 22.44 -22.82
C ARG A 546 -17.57 22.45 -21.41
N LEU A 547 -17.43 23.56 -20.69
CA LEU A 547 -18.03 23.73 -19.37
C LEU A 547 -19.57 23.58 -19.50
N PRO A 548 -20.21 22.68 -18.73
CA PRO A 548 -21.66 22.54 -18.75
C PRO A 548 -22.35 23.83 -18.33
N ALA A 549 -23.46 24.17 -19.00
CA ALA A 549 -24.25 25.36 -18.67
C ALA A 549 -24.89 25.27 -17.27
N GLU A 550 -25.23 24.07 -16.83
CA GLU A 550 -25.74 23.78 -15.48
C GLU A 550 -24.74 22.86 -14.78
N LEU A 551 -24.18 23.36 -13.67
CA LEU A 551 -23.25 22.59 -12.85
C LEU A 551 -24.02 21.70 -11.88
N PRO A 552 -23.48 20.51 -11.54
CA PRO A 552 -24.00 19.71 -10.43
C PRO A 552 -24.08 20.55 -9.13
N PRO A 553 -25.00 20.23 -8.20
CA PRO A 553 -25.21 21.04 -6.99
C PRO A 553 -23.98 21.10 -6.07
N PHE A 554 -23.04 20.16 -6.22
CA PHE A 554 -21.78 20.12 -5.47
C PHE A 554 -20.61 20.82 -6.19
N ALA A 555 -20.83 21.41 -7.36
CA ALA A 555 -19.79 21.99 -8.19
C ALA A 555 -19.97 23.51 -8.34
N ARG A 556 -18.87 24.26 -8.25
CA ARG A 556 -18.86 25.71 -8.49
C ARG A 556 -17.58 26.15 -9.19
N VAL A 557 -17.68 27.13 -10.09
CA VAL A 557 -16.48 27.82 -10.61
C VAL A 557 -15.92 28.68 -9.47
N VAL A 558 -14.65 28.52 -9.17
CA VAL A 558 -13.95 29.22 -8.07
C VAL A 558 -12.75 30.00 -8.56
N GLY A 559 -12.54 30.12 -9.86
CA GLY A 559 -11.37 30.79 -10.38
C GLY A 559 -11.07 30.47 -11.83
N ARG A 560 -9.85 30.84 -12.25
CA ARG A 560 -9.34 30.61 -13.61
C ARG A 560 -7.85 30.35 -13.62
N VAL A 561 -7.40 29.63 -14.63
CA VAL A 561 -5.98 29.48 -14.95
C VAL A 561 -5.42 30.78 -15.50
N THR A 562 -4.24 31.19 -15.03
CA THR A 562 -3.55 32.42 -15.44
C THR A 562 -2.24 32.11 -16.16
N GLY A 563 -1.69 33.08 -16.90
CA GLY A 563 -0.41 32.97 -17.60
C GLY A 563 0.84 33.26 -16.76
N ARG A 564 0.71 33.36 -15.42
CA ARG A 564 1.82 33.66 -14.49
C ARG A 564 1.90 32.55 -13.45
N PRO A 565 3.09 32.14 -13.00
CA PRO A 565 3.26 31.07 -12.01
C PRO A 565 2.92 31.52 -10.58
N LEU A 566 1.74 32.10 -10.40
CA LEU A 566 1.22 32.61 -9.14
C LEU A 566 -0.03 31.81 -8.76
N LEU A 567 -0.16 31.52 -7.47
CA LEU A 567 -1.45 31.24 -6.86
C LEU A 567 -1.94 32.55 -6.24
N GLU A 568 -3.03 33.11 -6.75
CA GLU A 568 -3.57 34.40 -6.30
C GLU A 568 -5.04 34.28 -5.88
N GLY A 569 -5.44 35.05 -4.88
CA GLY A 569 -6.85 35.19 -4.48
C GLY A 569 -7.18 36.63 -4.11
N GLU A 570 -8.35 36.87 -3.52
CA GLU A 570 -8.77 38.24 -3.19
C GLU A 570 -7.91 38.82 -2.05
N GLY A 571 -6.88 39.60 -2.41
CA GLY A 571 -6.01 40.30 -1.45
C GLY A 571 -4.76 39.53 -1.02
N TRP A 572 -4.44 38.40 -1.65
CA TRP A 572 -3.25 37.60 -1.35
C TRP A 572 -2.66 36.94 -2.60
N SER A 573 -1.37 36.59 -2.55
CA SER A 573 -0.69 35.93 -3.66
C SER A 573 0.54 35.17 -3.18
N VAL A 574 0.82 34.01 -3.79
CA VAL A 574 2.00 33.18 -3.55
C VAL A 574 2.74 32.96 -4.88
N ASP A 575 4.03 33.25 -4.89
CA ASP A 575 4.91 33.00 -6.04
C ASP A 575 5.39 31.55 -6.02
N ALA A 576 4.69 30.70 -6.75
CA ALA A 576 5.00 29.27 -6.86
C ALA A 576 6.34 29.05 -7.56
N GLY A 577 6.71 29.88 -8.54
CA GLY A 577 8.01 29.79 -9.22
C GLY A 577 9.19 29.93 -8.26
N SER A 578 9.12 30.90 -7.34
CA SER A 578 10.14 31.09 -6.32
C SER A 578 10.14 30.01 -5.22
N LEU A 579 8.96 29.45 -4.93
CA LEU A 579 8.74 28.49 -3.85
C LEU A 579 9.09 27.05 -4.28
N SER A 580 8.93 26.71 -5.57
CA SER A 580 9.05 25.34 -6.08
C SER A 580 10.37 24.64 -5.75
N PRO A 581 11.55 25.25 -5.93
CA PRO A 581 12.82 24.58 -5.62
C PRO A 581 12.89 24.18 -4.14
N ARG A 582 12.48 25.10 -3.26
CA ARG A 582 12.46 24.84 -1.81
C ARG A 582 11.45 23.76 -1.45
N TRP A 583 10.26 23.77 -2.07
CA TRP A 583 9.23 22.75 -1.86
C TRP A 583 9.69 21.35 -2.29
N ARG A 584 10.35 21.24 -3.45
CA ARG A 584 10.90 19.98 -3.97
C ARG A 584 12.01 19.42 -3.08
N ASP A 585 12.87 20.28 -2.55
CA ASP A 585 14.07 19.87 -1.78
C ASP A 585 13.83 19.80 -0.26
N MET A 586 12.69 20.29 0.23
CA MET A 586 12.42 20.41 1.66
C MET A 586 12.59 19.06 2.37
N LEU A 587 11.92 18.01 1.88
CA LEU A 587 11.99 16.69 2.49
C LEU A 587 13.41 16.09 2.41
N ALA A 588 14.13 16.36 1.31
CA ALA A 588 15.52 15.95 1.14
C ALA A 588 16.40 16.51 2.26
N SER A 589 16.20 17.79 2.63
CA SER A 589 16.95 18.49 3.69
C SER A 589 16.71 17.99 5.12
N VAL A 590 15.66 17.18 5.32
CA VAL A 590 15.29 16.62 6.63
C VAL A 590 15.70 15.16 6.73
N VAL A 591 15.38 14.36 5.72
CA VAL A 591 15.56 12.90 5.76
C VAL A 591 17.00 12.49 5.49
N TRP A 592 17.75 13.22 4.64
CA TRP A 592 19.11 12.87 4.23
C TRP A 592 20.17 13.81 4.82
N ARG A 593 20.06 14.15 6.12
CA ARG A 593 21.03 15.01 6.82
C ARG A 593 22.42 14.39 7.02
N GLU A 594 22.61 13.12 6.69
CA GLU A 594 23.93 12.49 6.68
C GLU A 594 24.33 12.18 5.23
N GLU A 595 25.50 12.73 4.83
CA GLU A 595 26.14 12.73 3.50
C GLU A 595 25.94 13.98 2.60
N LEU A 596 26.00 15.19 3.18
CA LEU A 596 26.52 16.39 2.50
C LEU A 596 27.65 17.04 3.29
#